data_AF-A0A9D0HFR6-F1
#
_entry.id   AF-A0A9D0HFR6-F1
#
_cell.length_a   1.000
_cell.length_b   1.000
_cell.length_c   1.000
_cell.angle_alpha   90.00
_cell.angle_beta   90.00
_cell.angle_gamma   90.00
#
_symmetry.space_group_name_H-M   'P 1'
#
loop_
_entity.id
_entity.type
_entity.pdbx_description
1 polymer ?
#
loop_
_entity_poly.entity_id
_entity_poly.type
_entity_poly.pdbx_seq_one_letter_code
_entity_poly.pdbx_strand_id
1 'polypeptide(L)'
;MTELARRWHRTLASVQQPQLRVGFARSEIYARPSEDVAAALQHIAKHAELYQPSAQSVLHAFVPLLVQPTHLPRLAELRQIAHDQTLTALFRLLRCTTYKGHMLQRVDDKLTSLPNTGQGRVLSLGERRALARKPSRAQLHRLLDDPHPMVVHILLNNPRITEDDIVRMAARRPAHAPAVAEIAAARTRSRRVRLALIQNPSAPAAVTIPLLALLSRPELLQVSRAADLQAVVRDTALQRWCLRPPIDGTPHSDAVH
;
A
#
# COMPACT_ATOMS: atom_id res chain seq x y z
N MET A 1 8.13 -1.50 -25.15
CA MET A 1 6.86 -1.49 -24.39
C MET A 1 6.08 -2.74 -24.79
N THR A 2 5.70 -3.60 -23.84
CA THR A 2 4.98 -4.84 -24.17
C THR A 2 3.55 -4.54 -24.66
N GLU A 3 2.96 -5.44 -25.42
CA GLU A 3 1.56 -5.30 -25.85
C GLU A 3 0.61 -5.27 -24.65
N LEU A 4 0.87 -6.09 -23.64
CA LEU A 4 0.09 -6.13 -22.41
C LEU A 4 0.15 -4.79 -21.64
N ALA A 5 1.32 -4.16 -21.52
CA ALA A 5 1.45 -2.84 -20.90
C ALA A 5 0.66 -1.76 -21.67
N ARG A 6 0.68 -1.78 -23.01
CA ARG A 6 -0.15 -0.88 -23.84
C ARG A 6 -1.63 -1.08 -23.58
N ARG A 7 -2.08 -2.33 -23.46
CA ARG A 7 -3.47 -2.65 -23.14
C ARG A 7 -3.85 -2.10 -21.77
N TRP A 8 -3.02 -2.30 -20.74
CA TRP A 8 -3.29 -1.76 -19.41
C TRP A 8 -3.40 -0.24 -19.40
N HIS A 9 -2.51 0.47 -20.10
CA HIS A 9 -2.62 1.93 -20.24
C HIS A 9 -3.96 2.34 -20.87
N ARG A 10 -4.35 1.72 -22.00
CA ARG A 10 -5.61 2.05 -22.69
C ARG A 10 -6.84 1.74 -21.83
N THR A 11 -6.93 0.54 -21.28
CA THR A 11 -8.10 0.10 -20.50
C THR A 11 -8.21 0.86 -19.17
N LEU A 12 -7.11 1.06 -18.45
CA LEU A 12 -7.16 1.83 -17.22
C LEU A 12 -7.34 3.33 -17.48
N ALA A 13 -7.00 3.87 -18.65
CA ALA A 13 -7.34 5.26 -18.96
C ALA A 13 -8.87 5.47 -19.10
N SER A 14 -9.62 4.48 -19.58
CA SER A 14 -11.07 4.59 -19.75
C SER A 14 -11.88 4.31 -18.47
N VAL A 15 -11.34 3.54 -17.53
CA VAL A 15 -12.04 3.18 -16.29
C VAL A 15 -11.82 4.24 -15.19
N GLN A 16 -12.87 5.00 -14.88
CA GLN A 16 -12.83 6.05 -13.85
C GLN A 16 -12.98 5.49 -12.42
N GLN A 17 -13.85 4.50 -12.22
CA GLN A 17 -14.17 3.99 -10.89
C GLN A 17 -12.97 3.23 -10.27
N PRO A 18 -12.43 3.66 -9.11
CA PRO A 18 -11.24 3.05 -8.52
C PRO A 18 -11.35 1.55 -8.25
N GLN A 19 -12.52 1.10 -7.78
CA GLN A 19 -12.76 -0.31 -7.46
C GLN A 19 -12.69 -1.21 -8.71
N LEU A 20 -13.24 -0.73 -9.84
CA LEU A 20 -13.18 -1.45 -11.11
C LEU A 20 -11.75 -1.52 -11.65
N ARG A 21 -10.94 -0.47 -11.46
CA ARG A 21 -9.52 -0.48 -11.85
C ARG A 21 -8.72 -1.55 -11.11
N VAL A 22 -8.93 -1.67 -9.79
CA VAL A 22 -8.28 -2.70 -8.97
C VAL A 22 -8.80 -4.09 -9.35
N GLY A 23 -10.10 -4.23 -9.59
CA GLY A 23 -10.71 -5.47 -10.08
C GLY A 23 -10.13 -5.92 -11.42
N PHE A 24 -9.93 -4.98 -12.36
CA PHE A 24 -9.25 -5.23 -13.63
C PHE A 24 -7.80 -5.68 -13.42
N ALA A 25 -7.01 -4.93 -12.65
CA ALA A 25 -5.62 -5.28 -12.36
C ALA A 25 -5.51 -6.68 -11.72
N ARG A 26 -6.43 -7.02 -10.82
CA ARG A 26 -6.50 -8.35 -10.20
C ARG A 26 -6.77 -9.43 -11.25
N SER A 27 -7.77 -9.23 -12.11
CA SER A 27 -8.06 -10.16 -13.20
C SER A 27 -6.82 -10.40 -14.07
N GLU A 28 -6.12 -9.32 -14.45
CA GLU A 28 -4.94 -9.39 -15.32
C GLU A 28 -3.76 -10.15 -14.70
N ILE A 29 -3.50 -10.01 -13.40
CA ILE A 29 -2.40 -10.72 -12.73
C ILE A 29 -2.63 -12.25 -12.73
N TYR A 30 -3.88 -12.70 -12.67
CA TYR A 30 -4.23 -14.12 -12.56
C TYR A 30 -4.62 -14.78 -13.90
N ALA A 31 -5.21 -14.03 -14.82
CA ALA A 31 -5.68 -14.56 -16.10
C ALA A 31 -4.59 -14.69 -17.16
N ARG A 32 -3.38 -14.18 -16.91
CA ARG A 32 -2.27 -14.13 -17.87
C ARG A 32 -1.06 -14.92 -17.35
N PRO A 33 -0.19 -15.42 -18.26
CA PRO A 33 1.08 -16.02 -17.86
C PRO A 33 1.92 -15.08 -17.01
N SER A 34 2.63 -15.65 -16.04
CA SER A 34 3.41 -14.90 -15.05
C SER A 34 4.53 -14.08 -15.69
N GLU A 35 5.13 -14.61 -16.75
CA GLU A 35 6.18 -13.93 -17.52
C GLU A 35 5.65 -12.68 -18.22
N ASP A 36 4.50 -12.76 -18.88
CA ASP A 36 3.87 -11.62 -19.54
C ASP A 36 3.50 -10.52 -18.53
N VAL A 37 2.94 -10.92 -17.39
CA VAL A 37 2.58 -10.02 -16.29
C VAL A 37 3.84 -9.35 -15.72
N ALA A 38 4.92 -10.11 -15.52
CA ALA A 38 6.19 -9.59 -15.03
C ALA A 38 6.80 -8.59 -16.02
N ALA A 39 6.85 -8.91 -17.31
CA ALA A 39 7.36 -8.03 -18.35
C ALA A 39 6.54 -6.73 -18.47
N ALA A 40 5.22 -6.83 -18.37
CA ALA A 40 4.33 -5.67 -18.37
C ALA A 40 4.50 -4.80 -17.11
N LEU A 41 4.53 -5.40 -15.91
CA LEU A 41 4.75 -4.65 -14.66
C LEU A 41 6.14 -4.04 -14.59
N GLN A 42 7.17 -4.70 -15.10
CA GLN A 42 8.51 -4.12 -15.25
C GLN A 42 8.46 -2.85 -16.10
N HIS A 43 7.74 -2.87 -17.22
CA HIS A 43 7.59 -1.69 -18.07
C HIS A 43 6.90 -0.55 -17.33
N ILE A 44 5.76 -0.82 -16.67
CA ILE A 44 5.02 0.17 -15.88
C ILE A 44 5.88 0.72 -14.74
N ALA A 45 6.56 -0.15 -13.99
CA ALA A 45 7.41 0.23 -12.86
C ALA A 45 8.55 1.14 -13.30
N LYS A 46 9.21 0.84 -14.42
CA LYS A 46 10.30 1.67 -14.99
C LYS A 46 9.81 3.09 -15.34
N HIS A 47 8.62 3.22 -15.93
CA HIS A 47 8.07 4.54 -16.29
C HIS A 47 7.50 5.27 -15.07
N ALA A 48 6.99 4.54 -14.08
CA ALA A 48 6.55 5.10 -12.80
C ALA A 48 7.74 5.59 -11.95
N GLU A 49 8.92 4.97 -12.06
CA GLU A 49 10.17 5.47 -11.46
C GLU A 49 10.55 6.84 -12.02
N LEU A 50 10.18 7.17 -13.26
CA LEU A 50 10.33 8.50 -13.84
C LEU A 50 9.16 9.45 -13.52
N TYR A 51 8.26 9.03 -12.62
CA TYR A 51 7.02 9.73 -12.24
C TYR A 51 6.10 10.11 -13.42
N GLN A 52 6.10 9.30 -14.48
CA GLN A 52 5.21 9.54 -15.62
C GLN A 52 3.73 9.37 -15.24
N PRO A 53 2.84 10.34 -15.54
CA PRO A 53 1.45 10.31 -15.08
C PRO A 53 0.66 9.08 -15.54
N SER A 54 0.86 8.63 -16.78
CA SER A 54 0.18 7.46 -17.34
C SER A 54 0.59 6.17 -16.62
N ALA A 55 1.88 6.01 -16.30
CA ALA A 55 2.40 4.86 -15.57
C ALA A 55 1.99 4.87 -14.10
N GLN A 56 2.00 6.05 -13.46
CA GLN A 56 1.48 6.23 -12.09
C GLN A 56 0.00 5.86 -12.01
N SER A 57 -0.80 6.29 -12.98
CA SER A 57 -2.24 5.95 -13.06
C SER A 57 -2.48 4.43 -13.15
N VAL A 58 -1.68 3.72 -13.94
CA VAL A 58 -1.72 2.25 -14.00
C VAL A 58 -1.28 1.64 -12.67
N LEU A 59 -0.13 2.08 -12.14
CA LEU A 59 0.44 1.53 -10.92
C LEU A 59 -0.48 1.67 -9.71
N HIS A 60 -1.25 2.77 -9.62
CA HIS A 60 -2.29 2.94 -8.60
C HIS A 60 -3.36 1.84 -8.59
N ALA A 61 -3.60 1.16 -9.71
CA ALA A 61 -4.52 0.02 -9.77
C ALA A 61 -3.90 -1.28 -9.23
N PHE A 62 -2.58 -1.43 -9.35
CA PHE A 62 -1.85 -2.63 -8.96
C PHE A 62 -1.38 -2.59 -7.51
N VAL A 63 -0.99 -1.43 -6.98
CA VAL A 63 -0.46 -1.31 -5.60
C VAL A 63 -1.38 -1.88 -4.51
N PRO A 64 -2.73 -1.73 -4.56
CA PRO A 64 -3.61 -2.41 -3.61
C PRO A 64 -3.41 -3.93 -3.55
N LEU A 65 -3.07 -4.55 -4.68
CA LEU A 65 -2.81 -5.99 -4.75
C LEU A 65 -1.44 -6.34 -4.15
N LEU A 66 -0.47 -5.43 -4.28
CA LEU A 66 0.90 -5.62 -3.77
C LEU A 66 0.98 -5.60 -2.25
N VAL A 67 0.03 -4.93 -1.58
CA VAL A 67 0.00 -4.78 -0.12
C VAL A 67 -0.93 -5.79 0.57
N GLN A 68 -1.74 -6.54 -0.19
CA GLN A 68 -2.68 -7.50 0.37
C GLN A 68 -2.07 -8.90 0.50
N PRO A 69 -2.18 -9.55 1.68
CA PRO A 69 -1.62 -10.89 1.93
C PRO A 69 -2.16 -11.98 1.00
N THR A 70 -3.39 -11.81 0.51
CA THR A 70 -4.08 -12.76 -0.39
C THR A 70 -3.32 -13.00 -1.70
N HIS A 71 -2.51 -12.04 -2.14
CA HIS A 71 -1.80 -12.11 -3.42
C HIS A 71 -0.34 -12.58 -3.28
N LEU A 72 0.13 -12.82 -2.06
CA LEU A 72 1.54 -13.17 -1.80
C LEU A 72 2.11 -14.35 -2.59
N PRO A 73 1.40 -15.49 -2.78
CA PRO A 73 1.94 -16.57 -3.59
C PRO A 73 2.28 -16.11 -5.01
N ARG A 74 1.35 -15.36 -5.62
CA ARG A 74 1.48 -14.85 -6.97
C ARG A 74 2.56 -13.78 -7.08
N LEU A 75 2.69 -12.92 -6.07
CA LEU A 75 3.76 -11.90 -6.04
C LEU A 75 5.14 -12.51 -5.81
N ALA A 76 5.25 -13.61 -5.05
CA ALA A 76 6.49 -14.34 -4.88
C ALA A 76 6.98 -14.95 -6.20
N GLU A 77 6.06 -15.53 -6.98
CA GLU A 77 6.32 -16.02 -8.33
C GLU A 77 6.82 -14.89 -9.27
N LEU A 78 6.09 -13.77 -9.35
CA LEU A 78 6.50 -12.62 -10.18
C LEU A 78 7.86 -12.04 -9.75
N ARG A 79 8.15 -12.04 -8.46
CA ARG A 79 9.44 -11.60 -7.93
C ARG A 79 10.56 -12.55 -8.34
N GLN A 80 10.33 -13.87 -8.33
CA GLN A 80 11.31 -14.86 -8.76
C GLN A 80 11.64 -14.65 -10.25
N ILE A 81 10.62 -14.51 -11.10
CA ILE A 81 10.79 -14.17 -12.52
C ILE A 81 11.56 -12.85 -12.68
N ALA A 82 11.24 -11.83 -11.88
CA ALA A 82 11.96 -10.56 -11.93
C ALA A 82 13.44 -10.68 -11.54
N HIS A 83 13.78 -11.60 -10.64
CA HIS A 83 15.16 -11.92 -10.31
C HIS A 83 15.86 -12.63 -11.47
N ASP A 84 15.27 -13.72 -11.95
CA ASP A 84 15.85 -14.61 -12.96
C ASP A 84 16.06 -13.89 -14.30
N GLN A 85 15.12 -13.02 -14.68
CA GLN A 85 15.17 -12.23 -15.92
C GLN A 85 15.79 -10.83 -15.72
N THR A 86 16.34 -10.52 -14.54
CA THR A 86 16.96 -9.21 -14.22
C THR A 86 16.03 -7.99 -14.41
N LEU A 87 14.74 -8.16 -14.16
CA LEU A 87 13.72 -7.10 -14.24
C LEU A 87 13.82 -6.16 -13.02
N THR A 88 14.79 -5.24 -13.05
CA THR A 88 15.21 -4.48 -11.87
C THR A 88 14.14 -3.57 -11.26
N ALA A 89 13.28 -2.95 -12.06
CA ALA A 89 12.24 -2.02 -11.56
C ALA A 89 11.11 -2.79 -10.86
N LEU A 90 10.73 -3.95 -11.42
CA LEU A 90 9.80 -4.87 -10.82
C LEU A 90 10.37 -5.48 -9.54
N PHE A 91 11.63 -5.91 -9.57
CA PHE A 91 12.29 -6.46 -8.38
C PHE A 91 12.34 -5.45 -7.22
N ARG A 92 12.65 -4.17 -7.50
CA ARG A 92 12.57 -3.08 -6.51
C ARG A 92 11.16 -2.87 -5.96
N LEU A 93 10.14 -2.97 -6.83
CA LEU A 93 8.74 -2.85 -6.42
C LEU A 93 8.28 -4.00 -5.51
N LEU A 94 8.77 -5.22 -5.77
CA LEU A 94 8.41 -6.46 -5.05
C LEU A 94 9.44 -6.86 -3.95
N ARG A 95 10.34 -5.95 -3.57
CA ARG A 95 11.47 -6.27 -2.70
C ARG A 95 11.06 -6.80 -1.31
N CYS A 96 9.91 -6.40 -0.79
CA CYS A 96 9.39 -6.86 0.51
C CYS A 96 8.05 -7.60 0.42
N THR A 97 7.69 -8.14 -0.74
CA THR A 97 6.45 -8.90 -0.93
C THR A 97 6.63 -10.42 -0.71
N THR A 98 7.40 -10.84 0.32
CA THR A 98 7.68 -12.27 0.61
C THR A 98 7.28 -12.68 2.02
N TYR A 99 6.85 -13.94 2.22
CA TYR A 99 6.41 -14.48 3.53
C TYR A 99 7.42 -14.27 4.68
N LYS A 100 8.73 -14.26 4.38
CA LYS A 100 9.79 -13.99 5.38
C LYS A 100 10.00 -12.49 5.65
N GLY A 101 9.67 -11.63 4.69
CA GLY A 101 9.67 -10.16 4.84
C GLY A 101 8.37 -9.61 5.44
N HIS A 102 7.41 -10.48 5.75
CA HIS A 102 6.07 -10.12 6.20
C HIS A 102 5.89 -10.36 7.70
N MET A 103 5.61 -9.28 8.43
CA MET A 103 4.79 -9.37 9.64
C MET A 103 3.29 -9.54 9.31
N LEU A 104 2.90 -9.64 8.03
CA LEU A 104 1.51 -9.67 7.56
C LEU A 104 0.72 -10.96 7.88
N GLN A 105 1.35 -12.00 8.39
CA GLN A 105 0.69 -13.32 8.50
C GLN A 105 0.14 -13.70 9.87
N ARG A 106 0.42 -12.93 10.93
CA ARG A 106 -0.19 -13.20 12.24
C ARG A 106 -1.23 -12.14 12.56
N VAL A 107 -2.50 -12.48 12.33
CA VAL A 107 -3.56 -11.94 13.19
C VAL A 107 -3.36 -12.68 14.50
N ASP A 108 -2.71 -12.05 15.49
CA ASP A 108 -2.57 -12.67 16.81
C ASP A 108 -3.95 -13.04 17.36
N ASP A 109 -4.11 -14.26 17.87
CA ASP A 109 -5.37 -14.71 18.49
C ASP A 109 -5.81 -13.79 19.64
N LYS A 110 -4.85 -13.07 20.25
CA LYS A 110 -5.08 -12.03 21.27
C LYS A 110 -5.92 -10.85 20.75
N LEU A 111 -5.94 -10.60 19.44
CA LEU A 111 -6.76 -9.56 18.79
C LEU A 111 -8.25 -9.92 18.79
N THR A 112 -8.61 -11.17 19.11
CA THR A 112 -9.99 -11.63 19.26
C THR A 112 -10.67 -11.01 20.49
N SER A 113 -9.87 -10.64 21.50
CA SER A 113 -10.33 -10.27 22.84
C SER A 113 -9.74 -8.93 23.28
N LEU A 114 -10.12 -7.84 22.61
CA LEU A 114 -9.73 -6.52 23.08
C LEU A 114 -10.72 -6.03 24.14
N PRO A 115 -10.24 -5.53 25.29
CA PRO A 115 -11.10 -4.94 26.30
C PRO A 115 -11.78 -3.70 25.72
N ASN A 116 -13.10 -3.63 25.84
CA ASN A 116 -13.83 -2.43 25.44
C ASN A 116 -13.67 -1.33 26.50
N THR A 117 -13.11 -0.23 26.05
CA THR A 117 -13.05 1.07 26.70
C THR A 117 -14.47 1.56 27.03
N GLY A 118 -14.81 1.56 28.33
CA GLY A 118 -15.96 2.28 28.92
C GLY A 118 -16.95 1.44 29.73
N GLN A 119 -17.05 0.12 29.51
CA GLN A 119 -18.06 -0.73 30.20
C GLN A 119 -17.47 -2.03 30.81
N GLY A 120 -16.15 -2.22 30.78
CA GLY A 120 -15.47 -3.36 31.40
C GLY A 120 -15.71 -4.74 30.75
N ARG A 121 -16.60 -4.84 29.75
CA ARG A 121 -16.90 -6.10 29.05
C ARG A 121 -16.05 -6.25 27.78
N VAL A 122 -15.38 -7.39 27.63
CA VAL A 122 -14.70 -7.79 26.39
C VAL A 122 -15.76 -8.12 25.33
N LEU A 123 -15.66 -7.50 24.16
CA LEU A 123 -16.55 -7.78 23.03
C LEU A 123 -15.94 -8.86 22.14
N SER A 124 -16.75 -9.84 21.77
CA SER A 124 -16.38 -10.82 20.76
C SER A 124 -16.12 -10.14 19.41
N LEU A 125 -15.35 -10.79 18.55
CA LEU A 125 -15.13 -10.30 17.18
C LEU A 125 -16.45 -10.11 16.41
N GLY A 126 -17.44 -10.99 16.61
CA GLY A 126 -18.77 -10.88 15.99
C GLY A 126 -19.49 -9.60 16.40
N GLU A 127 -19.48 -9.26 17.69
CA GLU A 127 -20.08 -8.04 18.23
C GLU A 127 -19.36 -6.79 17.73
N ARG A 128 -18.02 -6.78 17.72
CA ARG A 128 -17.24 -5.65 17.19
C ARG A 128 -17.54 -5.40 15.72
N ARG A 129 -17.64 -6.46 14.91
CA ARG A 129 -18.07 -6.38 13.50
C ARG A 129 -19.49 -5.85 13.36
N ALA A 130 -20.42 -6.29 14.21
CA ALA A 130 -21.80 -5.80 14.18
C ALA A 130 -21.88 -4.30 14.51
N LEU A 131 -21.15 -3.85 15.55
CA LEU A 131 -21.08 -2.44 15.94
C LEU A 131 -20.46 -1.56 14.84
N ALA A 132 -19.45 -2.06 14.12
CA ALA A 132 -18.79 -1.33 13.03
C ALA A 132 -19.70 -1.05 11.82
N ARG A 133 -20.79 -1.79 11.63
CA ARG A 133 -21.71 -1.59 10.48
C ARG A 133 -22.53 -0.30 10.60
N LYS A 134 -23.01 0.03 11.81
CA LYS A 134 -23.84 1.22 12.07
C LYS A 134 -23.49 1.89 13.40
N PRO A 135 -22.25 2.39 13.57
CA PRO A 135 -21.83 3.00 14.82
C PRO A 135 -22.43 4.40 14.98
N SER A 136 -22.76 4.79 16.20
CA SER A 136 -22.83 6.21 16.59
C SER A 136 -21.43 6.85 16.50
N ARG A 137 -21.31 8.19 16.47
CA ARG A 137 -19.98 8.84 16.39
C ARG A 137 -19.05 8.43 17.53
N ALA A 138 -19.59 8.31 18.75
CA ALA A 138 -18.86 7.84 19.93
C ALA A 138 -18.46 6.36 19.85
N GLN A 139 -19.31 5.49 19.26
CA GLN A 139 -18.94 4.10 18.99
C GLN A 139 -17.87 4.00 17.91
N LEU A 140 -17.97 4.82 16.85
CA LEU A 140 -17.01 4.86 15.76
C LEU A 140 -15.62 5.21 16.29
N HIS A 141 -15.50 6.29 17.07
CA HIS A 141 -14.24 6.70 17.70
C HIS A 141 -13.58 5.59 18.51
N ARG A 142 -14.37 4.83 19.28
CA ARG A 142 -13.86 3.66 20.03
C ARG A 142 -13.38 2.54 19.12
N LEU A 143 -14.09 2.29 18.01
CA LEU A 143 -13.74 1.25 17.05
C LEU A 143 -12.55 1.61 16.15
N LEU A 144 -12.17 2.88 16.04
CA LEU A 144 -10.96 3.29 15.30
C LEU A 144 -9.69 2.66 15.89
N ASP A 145 -9.72 2.31 17.17
CA ASP A 145 -8.62 1.63 17.87
C ASP A 145 -8.73 0.10 17.79
N ASP A 146 -9.58 -0.44 16.91
CA ASP A 146 -9.65 -1.87 16.65
C ASP A 146 -8.58 -2.30 15.62
N PRO A 147 -7.59 -3.12 16.01
CA PRO A 147 -6.56 -3.66 15.12
C PRO A 147 -7.02 -4.84 14.27
N HIS A 148 -8.23 -5.38 14.46
CA HIS A 148 -8.66 -6.56 13.76
C HIS A 148 -9.01 -6.21 12.29
N PRO A 149 -8.39 -6.86 11.29
CA PRO A 149 -8.54 -6.48 9.88
C PRO A 149 -10.00 -6.52 9.40
N MET A 150 -10.81 -7.47 9.89
CA MET A 150 -12.25 -7.50 9.54
C MET A 150 -13.06 -6.31 10.09
N VAL A 151 -12.70 -5.79 11.26
CA VAL A 151 -13.39 -4.61 11.83
C VAL A 151 -12.96 -3.38 11.04
N VAL A 152 -11.66 -3.22 10.81
CA VAL A 152 -11.07 -2.19 9.95
C VAL A 152 -11.73 -2.19 8.57
N HIS A 153 -11.89 -3.35 7.95
CA HIS A 153 -12.56 -3.50 6.66
C HIS A 153 -13.99 -2.96 6.67
N ILE A 154 -14.78 -3.28 7.70
CA ILE A 154 -16.16 -2.78 7.84
C ILE A 154 -16.15 -1.27 8.04
N LEU A 155 -15.25 -0.75 8.88
CA LEU A 155 -15.10 0.69 9.14
C LEU A 155 -14.74 1.46 7.86
N LEU A 156 -13.80 0.96 7.06
CA LEU A 156 -13.38 1.59 5.81
C LEU A 156 -14.50 1.66 4.76
N ASN A 157 -15.48 0.78 4.82
CA ASN A 157 -16.68 0.79 3.97
C ASN A 157 -17.86 1.54 4.60
N ASN A 158 -17.71 2.07 5.82
CA ASN A 158 -18.77 2.79 6.50
C ASN A 158 -18.91 4.21 5.91
N PRO A 159 -20.10 4.67 5.50
CA PRO A 159 -20.27 6.00 4.92
C PRO A 159 -20.00 7.15 5.90
N ARG A 160 -19.97 6.88 7.21
CA ARG A 160 -19.68 7.89 8.26
C ARG A 160 -18.18 8.03 8.55
N ILE A 161 -17.32 7.17 8.01
CA ILE A 161 -15.88 7.29 8.24
C ILE A 161 -15.33 8.48 7.47
N THR A 162 -14.53 9.31 8.13
CA THR A 162 -13.85 10.44 7.49
C THR A 162 -12.42 10.07 7.10
N GLU A 163 -11.81 10.85 6.22
CA GLU A 163 -10.38 10.67 5.92
C GLU A 163 -9.51 10.87 7.18
N ASP A 164 -9.88 11.80 8.06
CA ASP A 164 -9.15 12.04 9.32
C ASP A 164 -9.21 10.84 10.26
N ASP A 165 -10.36 10.16 10.34
CA ASP A 165 -10.48 8.92 11.10
C ASP A 165 -9.53 7.84 10.55
N ILE A 166 -9.40 7.73 9.23
CA ILE A 166 -8.50 6.76 8.57
C ILE A 166 -7.03 7.14 8.78
N VAL A 167 -6.68 8.43 8.71
CA VAL A 167 -5.33 8.91 9.01
C VAL A 167 -4.96 8.58 10.46
N ARG A 168 -5.89 8.75 11.42
CA ARG A 168 -5.69 8.34 12.82
C ARG A 168 -5.42 6.84 12.93
N MET A 169 -6.21 6.00 12.23
CA MET A 169 -6.00 4.55 12.18
C MET A 169 -4.62 4.20 11.59
N ALA A 170 -4.20 4.87 10.51
CA ALA A 170 -2.92 4.64 9.83
C ALA A 170 -1.69 5.04 10.66
N ALA A 171 -1.80 6.13 11.44
CA ALA A 171 -0.72 6.65 12.27
C ALA A 171 -0.53 5.88 13.60
N ARG A 172 -1.44 4.95 13.91
CA ARG A 172 -1.48 4.23 15.19
C ARG A 172 -0.23 3.37 15.42
N ARG A 173 0.29 3.39 16.65
CA ARG A 173 1.45 2.60 17.10
C ARG A 173 1.07 1.77 18.34
N PRO A 174 1.46 0.48 18.44
CA PRO A 174 2.09 -0.31 17.39
C PRO A 174 1.09 -0.63 16.27
N ALA A 175 1.56 -0.58 15.02
CA ALA A 175 0.76 -0.88 13.85
C ALA A 175 0.58 -2.39 13.71
N HIS A 176 -0.65 -2.81 13.38
CA HIS A 176 -0.99 -4.21 13.24
C HIS A 176 -1.00 -4.55 11.76
N ALA A 177 -0.05 -5.39 11.35
CA ALA A 177 0.27 -5.60 9.95
C ALA A 177 -0.96 -5.93 9.06
N PRO A 178 -1.88 -6.83 9.45
CA PRO A 178 -3.09 -7.09 8.66
C PRO A 178 -4.02 -5.88 8.54
N ALA A 179 -4.19 -5.09 9.60
CA ALA A 179 -5.00 -3.86 9.56
C ALA A 179 -4.34 -2.78 8.68
N VAL A 180 -3.02 -2.61 8.77
CA VAL A 180 -2.26 -1.69 7.93
C VAL A 180 -2.43 -2.05 6.45
N ALA A 181 -2.38 -3.35 6.11
CA ALA A 181 -2.62 -3.82 4.75
C ALA A 181 -4.04 -3.53 4.26
N GLU A 182 -5.06 -3.73 5.10
CA GLU A 182 -6.45 -3.38 4.77
C GLU A 182 -6.61 -1.87 4.50
N ILE A 183 -6.06 -1.01 5.36
CA ILE A 183 -6.10 0.45 5.18
C ILE A 183 -5.36 0.84 3.89
N ALA A 184 -4.16 0.29 3.68
CA ALA A 184 -3.36 0.56 2.50
C ALA A 184 -4.14 0.20 1.24
N ALA A 185 -4.68 -1.01 1.14
CA ALA A 185 -5.40 -1.50 -0.03
C ALA A 185 -6.65 -0.66 -0.35
N ALA A 186 -7.43 -0.30 0.67
CA ALA A 186 -8.69 0.42 0.49
C ALA A 186 -8.50 1.92 0.15
N ARG A 187 -7.36 2.51 0.53
CA ARG A 187 -7.15 3.97 0.51
C ARG A 187 -5.83 4.39 -0.12
N THR A 188 -5.19 3.55 -0.95
CA THR A 188 -3.94 3.86 -1.67
C THR A 188 -3.96 5.20 -2.43
N ARG A 189 -5.12 5.63 -2.93
CA ARG A 189 -5.27 6.89 -3.68
C ARG A 189 -5.26 8.13 -2.78
N SER A 190 -5.67 8.02 -1.52
CA SER A 190 -5.54 9.13 -0.58
C SER A 190 -4.07 9.37 -0.28
N ARG A 191 -3.58 10.54 -0.67
CA ARG A 191 -2.22 10.99 -0.38
C ARG A 191 -1.98 11.06 1.13
N ARG A 192 -2.95 11.60 1.89
CA ARG A 192 -2.84 11.77 3.35
C ARG A 192 -2.73 10.42 4.07
N VAL A 193 -3.61 9.47 3.74
CA VAL A 193 -3.56 8.12 4.32
C VAL A 193 -2.28 7.39 3.91
N ARG A 194 -1.87 7.49 2.65
CA ARG A 194 -0.63 6.87 2.16
C ARG A 194 0.60 7.38 2.91
N LEU A 195 0.74 8.69 3.08
CA LEU A 195 1.85 9.28 3.84
C LEU A 195 1.79 8.88 5.32
N ALA A 196 0.61 8.87 5.94
CA ALA A 196 0.45 8.44 7.33
C ALA A 196 0.90 6.98 7.55
N LEU A 197 0.59 6.08 6.62
CA LEU A 197 1.06 4.69 6.66
C LEU A 197 2.58 4.59 6.51
N ILE A 198 3.18 5.32 5.57
CA ILE A 198 4.62 5.28 5.29
C ILE A 198 5.42 5.90 6.44
N GLN A 199 4.91 6.97 7.05
CA GLN A 199 5.54 7.67 8.17
C GLN A 199 5.31 6.99 9.53
N ASN A 200 4.72 5.79 9.54
CA ASN A 200 4.57 5.00 10.74
C ASN A 200 5.75 4.01 10.88
N PRO A 201 6.67 4.18 11.84
CA PRO A 201 7.82 3.30 12.07
C PRO A 201 7.46 1.83 12.26
N SER A 202 6.29 1.59 12.85
CA SER A 202 5.78 0.25 13.13
C SER A 202 5.03 -0.38 11.95
N ALA A 203 4.79 0.37 10.86
CA ALA A 203 4.19 -0.20 9.66
C ALA A 203 5.15 -1.18 8.97
N PRO A 204 4.68 -2.35 8.52
CA PRO A 204 5.53 -3.32 7.84
C PRO A 204 6.12 -2.77 6.53
N ALA A 205 7.42 -2.97 6.30
CA ALA A 205 8.10 -2.62 5.05
C ALA A 205 7.40 -3.20 3.80
N ALA A 206 6.82 -4.40 3.96
CA ALA A 206 5.97 -5.07 3.00
C ALA A 206 4.83 -4.21 2.44
N VAL A 207 4.22 -3.37 3.28
CA VAL A 207 3.12 -2.48 2.88
C VAL A 207 3.67 -1.14 2.44
N THR A 208 4.68 -0.59 3.13
CA THR A 208 5.19 0.75 2.85
C THR A 208 5.99 0.81 1.54
N ILE A 209 6.79 -0.20 1.20
CA ILE A 209 7.63 -0.19 -0.02
C ILE A 209 6.82 -0.07 -1.32
N PRO A 210 5.75 -0.85 -1.55
CA PRO A 210 4.90 -0.66 -2.72
C PRO A 210 4.28 0.75 -2.78
N LEU A 211 3.92 1.32 -1.63
CA LEU A 211 3.35 2.67 -1.55
C LEU A 211 4.35 3.78 -1.91
N LEU A 212 5.66 3.58 -1.65
CA LEU A 212 6.71 4.52 -2.06
C LEU A 212 6.72 4.76 -3.57
N ALA A 213 6.27 3.78 -4.36
CA ALA A 213 6.22 3.91 -5.82
C ALA A 213 5.25 5.01 -6.30
N LEU A 214 4.30 5.39 -5.44
CA LEU A 214 3.24 6.37 -5.70
C LEU A 214 3.51 7.76 -5.11
N LEU A 215 4.61 7.94 -4.37
CA LEU A 215 4.98 9.23 -3.81
C LEU A 215 5.47 10.19 -4.89
N SER A 216 5.53 11.49 -4.63
CA SER A 216 6.24 12.48 -5.44
C SER A 216 7.72 12.55 -5.04
N ARG A 217 8.54 13.27 -5.82
CA ARG A 217 9.97 13.42 -5.50
C ARG A 217 10.20 14.12 -4.14
N PRO A 218 9.53 15.25 -3.80
CA PRO A 218 9.68 15.85 -2.46
C PRO A 218 9.28 14.91 -1.32
N GLU A 219 8.21 14.12 -1.49
CA GLU A 219 7.77 13.16 -0.49
C GLU A 219 8.77 12.03 -0.28
N LEU A 220 9.42 11.55 -1.34
CA LEU A 220 10.48 10.54 -1.22
C LEU A 220 11.68 11.07 -0.43
N LEU A 221 12.07 12.34 -0.65
CA LEU A 221 13.13 12.98 0.11
C LEU A 221 12.77 13.14 1.60
N GLN A 222 11.50 13.49 1.88
CA GLN A 222 11.00 13.56 3.25
C GLN A 222 11.10 12.19 3.93
N VAL A 223 10.67 11.11 3.26
CA VAL A 223 10.71 9.75 3.80
C VAL A 223 12.14 9.24 3.98
N SER A 224 13.05 9.54 3.05
CA SER A 224 14.45 9.10 3.17
C SER A 224 15.17 9.76 4.35
N ARG A 225 14.75 10.95 4.77
CA ARG A 225 15.32 11.70 5.90
C ARG A 225 14.66 11.39 7.25
N ALA A 226 13.58 10.62 7.30
CA ALA A 226 12.84 10.33 8.52
C ALA A 226 13.54 9.25 9.36
N ALA A 227 14.34 9.67 10.35
CA ALA A 227 15.22 8.80 11.13
C ALA A 227 14.50 7.70 11.94
N ASP A 228 13.22 7.89 12.27
CA ASP A 228 12.41 6.93 13.01
C ASP A 228 11.92 5.75 12.14
N LEU A 229 11.98 5.86 10.81
CA LEU A 229 11.56 4.80 9.90
C LEU A 229 12.61 3.70 9.74
N GLN A 230 12.17 2.48 9.38
CA GLN A 230 13.05 1.35 9.09
C GLN A 230 14.05 1.68 7.98
N ALA A 231 15.32 1.28 8.14
CA ALA A 231 16.39 1.57 7.18
C ALA A 231 16.02 1.17 5.74
N VAL A 232 15.46 -0.03 5.55
CA VAL A 232 15.01 -0.51 4.23
C VAL A 232 14.01 0.46 3.56
N VAL A 233 13.11 1.09 4.32
CA VAL A 233 12.12 2.04 3.78
C VAL A 233 12.83 3.33 3.34
N ARG A 234 13.73 3.87 4.17
CA ARG A 234 14.50 5.08 3.87
C ARG A 234 15.40 4.88 2.65
N ASP A 235 16.13 3.76 2.60
CA ASP A 235 17.03 3.43 1.50
C ASP A 235 16.26 3.22 0.19
N THR A 236 15.07 2.59 0.26
CA THR A 236 14.16 2.51 -0.90
C THR A 236 13.72 3.89 -1.36
N ALA A 237 13.35 4.76 -0.43
CA ALA A 237 12.87 6.09 -0.75
C ALA A 237 13.98 6.92 -1.40
N LEU A 238 15.20 6.88 -0.86
CA LEU A 238 16.38 7.53 -1.42
C LEU A 238 16.69 7.01 -2.82
N GLN A 239 16.72 5.68 -3.00
CA GLN A 239 16.95 5.07 -4.32
C GLN A 239 15.93 5.55 -5.36
N ARG A 240 14.64 5.59 -5.00
CA ARG A 240 13.59 6.10 -5.89
C ARG A 240 13.69 7.61 -6.13
N TRP A 241 14.12 8.38 -5.14
CA TRP A 241 14.35 9.81 -5.27
C TRP A 241 15.46 10.11 -6.30
N CYS A 242 16.57 9.38 -6.25
CA CYS A 242 17.66 9.51 -7.22
C CYS A 242 17.23 9.17 -8.65
N LEU A 243 16.34 8.18 -8.82
CA LEU A 243 15.83 7.78 -10.13
C LEU A 243 14.80 8.77 -10.71
N ARG A 244 14.20 9.62 -9.88
CA ARG A 244 13.13 10.53 -10.30
C ARG A 244 13.70 11.85 -10.81
N PRO A 245 13.28 12.31 -11.99
CA PRO A 245 13.71 13.61 -12.50
C PRO A 245 13.25 14.72 -11.54
N PRO A 246 14.04 15.81 -11.41
CA PRO A 246 13.58 17.00 -10.71
C PRO A 246 12.30 17.52 -11.36
N ILE A 247 11.42 18.14 -10.57
CA ILE A 247 10.25 18.83 -11.11
C ILE A 247 10.80 20.06 -11.84
N ASP A 248 10.46 20.22 -13.13
CA ASP A 248 10.91 21.36 -13.93
C ASP A 248 10.65 22.68 -13.16
N GLY A 249 11.73 23.43 -12.86
CA GLY A 249 11.65 24.74 -12.20
C GLY A 249 12.56 24.98 -10.98
N THR A 250 13.27 23.99 -10.45
CA THR A 250 14.30 24.25 -9.41
C THR A 250 15.70 23.98 -9.97
N PRO A 251 16.57 25.00 -10.14
CA PRO A 251 17.97 24.74 -10.44
C PRO A 251 18.58 23.94 -9.30
N HIS A 252 19.43 22.98 -9.67
CA HIS A 252 20.23 22.15 -8.78
C HIS A 252 21.25 23.04 -8.05
N SER A 253 20.83 23.74 -7.01
CA SER A 253 21.76 24.24 -5.99
C SER A 253 21.85 23.14 -4.96
N ASP A 254 22.85 22.29 -5.13
CA ASP A 254 23.55 21.57 -4.07
C ASP A 254 24.75 20.88 -4.74
N ALA A 255 25.70 21.73 -5.13
CA ALA A 255 27.09 21.32 -5.22
C ALA A 255 27.65 21.34 -3.79
N VAL A 256 28.08 20.16 -3.35
CA VAL A 256 29.28 19.91 -2.53
C VAL A 256 29.72 21.06 -1.61
N HIS A 257 29.51 20.88 -0.31
CA HIS A 257 30.54 21.11 0.72
C HIS A 257 30.36 20.14 1.88
#